data_AF-A0A967NUK2-F1
#
_entry.id   AF-A0A967NUK2-F1
#
_cell.length_a   1.000
_cell.length_b   1.000
_cell.length_c   1.000
_cell.angle_alpha   90.00
_cell.angle_beta   90.00
_cell.angle_gamma   90.00
#
_symmetry.space_group_name_H-M   'P 1'
#
loop_
_entity.id
_entity.type
_entity.pdbx_description
1 polymer ?
#
loop_
_entity_poly.entity_id
_entity_poly.type
_entity_poly.pdbx_seq_one_letter_code
_entity_poly.pdbx_strand_id
1 'polypeptide(L)'
;YPVFSDSWPDFRGPLAGFYSALQHCPGDWFCAVPCDTPFLPDDLVPRLMKQANHDRVPVVSVTDGQHLHGTICLFHRSCESSLRDFYTQEKYRVREWITS
;
A
#
# COMPACT_ATOMS: atom_id res chain seq x y z
N TYR A 1 -8.25 8.51 -17.15
CA TYR A 1 -8.02 8.73 -15.70
C TYR A 1 -6.73 9.51 -15.52
N PRO A 2 -6.61 10.36 -14.48
CA PRO A 2 -5.40 11.14 -14.23
C PRO A 2 -4.21 10.22 -13.87
N VAL A 3 -3.01 10.63 -14.25
CA VAL A 3 -1.74 9.96 -13.90
C VAL A 3 -0.99 10.91 -12.97
N PHE A 4 -0.54 10.40 -11.83
CA PHE A 4 0.17 11.19 -10.82
C PHE A 4 1.62 10.75 -10.76
N SER A 5 2.53 11.72 -10.66
CA SER A 5 3.94 11.47 -10.37
C SER A 5 4.16 11.33 -8.86
N ASP A 6 5.25 10.68 -8.49
CA ASP A 6 5.64 10.59 -7.08
C ASP A 6 5.89 11.98 -6.50
N SER A 7 5.39 12.21 -5.28
CA SER A 7 5.47 13.51 -4.58
C SER A 7 6.85 13.79 -4.00
N TRP A 8 7.71 12.77 -3.93
CA TRP A 8 9.09 12.91 -3.45
C TRP A 8 10.10 12.77 -4.59
N PRO A 9 11.13 13.63 -4.61
CA PRO A 9 12.23 13.49 -5.56
C PRO A 9 13.02 12.21 -5.30
N ASP A 10 13.69 11.72 -6.35
CA ASP A 10 14.71 10.65 -6.32
C ASP A 10 14.21 9.19 -6.16
N PHE A 11 12.94 8.89 -6.48
CA PHE A 11 12.43 7.51 -6.58
C PHE A 11 12.82 6.60 -5.41
N ARG A 12 12.34 6.95 -4.21
CA ARG A 12 12.63 6.23 -2.97
C ARG A 12 11.65 5.06 -2.75
N GLY A 13 11.61 4.12 -3.71
CA GLY A 13 10.83 2.87 -3.62
C GLY A 13 9.31 3.02 -3.72
N PRO A 14 8.55 1.90 -3.67
CA PRO A 14 7.10 1.89 -3.96
C PRO A 14 6.24 2.67 -2.96
N LEU A 15 6.73 2.91 -1.75
CA LEU A 15 6.02 3.68 -0.74
C LEU A 15 5.80 5.16 -1.17
N ALA A 16 6.57 5.66 -2.15
CA ALA A 16 6.44 7.02 -2.66
C ALA A 16 5.13 7.16 -3.46
N GLY A 17 4.80 6.10 -4.22
CA GLY A 17 3.51 5.99 -4.89
C GLY A 17 2.35 5.90 -3.90
N PHE A 18 2.52 5.18 -2.78
CA PHE A 18 1.47 5.06 -1.75
C PHE A 18 1.20 6.43 -1.13
N TYR A 19 2.25 7.14 -0.74
CA TYR A 19 2.13 8.50 -0.20
C TYR A 19 1.48 9.45 -1.21
N SER A 20 1.88 9.37 -2.49
CA SER A 20 1.32 10.22 -3.54
C SER A 20 -0.17 9.96 -3.77
N ALA A 21 -0.62 8.70 -3.70
CA ALA A 21 -2.03 8.35 -3.78
C ALA A 21 -2.84 8.98 -2.63
N LEU A 22 -2.30 8.97 -1.41
CA LEU A 22 -2.95 9.58 -0.23
C LEU A 22 -3.17 11.09 -0.39
N GLN A 23 -2.24 11.79 -1.03
CA GLN A 23 -2.32 13.23 -1.26
C GLN A 23 -3.34 13.61 -2.34
N HIS A 24 -3.51 12.79 -3.38
CA HIS A 24 -4.27 13.17 -4.58
C HIS A 24 -5.68 12.58 -4.64
N CYS A 25 -5.94 11.46 -3.97
CA CYS A 25 -7.24 10.79 -4.02
C CYS A 25 -8.00 11.02 -2.70
N PRO A 26 -9.32 11.29 -2.73
CA PRO A 26 -10.10 11.60 -1.53
C PRO A 26 -10.59 10.36 -0.74
N GLY A 27 -10.34 9.14 -1.21
CA GLY A 27 -10.82 7.91 -0.56
C GLY A 27 -10.09 7.58 0.76
N ASP A 28 -10.72 6.77 1.62
CA ASP A 28 -10.12 6.35 2.89
C ASP A 28 -9.29 5.08 2.75
N TRP A 29 -9.65 4.19 1.82
CA TRP A 29 -8.98 2.92 1.58
C TRP A 29 -8.35 2.88 0.20
N PHE A 30 -7.14 2.36 0.15
CA PHE A 30 -6.29 2.33 -1.04
C PHE A 30 -5.82 0.91 -1.29
N CYS A 31 -6.02 0.42 -2.50
CA CYS A 31 -5.44 -0.85 -2.94
C CYS A 31 -4.26 -0.56 -3.86
N ALA A 32 -3.08 -1.03 -3.46
CA ALA A 32 -1.89 -1.02 -4.29
C ALA A 32 -1.70 -2.39 -4.94
N VAL A 33 -1.42 -2.37 -6.24
CA VAL A 33 -1.06 -3.55 -7.04
C VAL A 33 0.03 -3.15 -8.04
N PRO A 34 1.01 -4.03 -8.32
CA PRO A 34 2.02 -3.74 -9.33
C PRO A 34 1.43 -3.93 -10.74
N CYS A 35 2.00 -3.25 -11.73
CA CYS A 35 1.46 -3.27 -13.10
C CYS A 35 1.75 -4.58 -13.85
N ASP A 36 2.63 -5.43 -13.33
CA ASP A 36 3.06 -6.70 -13.91
C ASP A 36 2.29 -7.92 -13.37
N THR A 37 1.22 -7.72 -12.60
CA THR A 37 0.32 -8.80 -12.13
C THR A 37 -1.02 -8.79 -12.90
N PRO A 38 -1.09 -9.37 -14.11
CA PRO A 38 -2.30 -9.33 -14.94
C PRO A 38 -3.43 -10.26 -14.45
N PHE A 39 -3.13 -11.25 -13.62
CA PHE A 39 -4.07 -12.30 -13.21
C PHE A 39 -4.48 -12.16 -11.73
N LEU A 40 -4.98 -10.98 -11.35
CA LEU A 40 -5.52 -10.77 -10.01
C LEU A 40 -6.95 -11.34 -9.92
N PRO A 41 -7.34 -11.91 -8.77
CA PRO A 41 -8.69 -12.40 -8.59
C PRO A 41 -9.68 -11.22 -8.49
N ASP A 42 -10.88 -11.38 -9.05
CA ASP A 42 -11.93 -10.34 -9.04
C ASP A 42 -12.40 -9.96 -7.63
N ASP A 43 -12.20 -10.87 -6.66
CA ASP A 43 -12.57 -10.68 -5.26
C ASP A 43 -11.40 -10.20 -4.36
N LEU A 44 -10.28 -9.75 -4.95
CA LEU A 44 -9.09 -9.30 -4.21
C LEU A 44 -9.43 -8.21 -3.17
N VAL A 45 -10.02 -7.10 -3.61
CA VAL A 45 -10.33 -5.96 -2.72
C VAL A 45 -11.38 -6.35 -1.67
N PRO A 46 -12.51 -6.99 -2.01
CA PRO A 46 -13.46 -7.49 -1.01
C PRO A 46 -12.82 -8.40 0.05
N ARG A 47 -11.90 -9.30 -0.34
CA ARG A 47 -11.18 -10.18 0.59
C ARG A 47 -10.28 -9.39 1.53
N LEU A 48 -9.49 -8.46 1.00
CA LEU A 48 -8.60 -7.63 1.81
C LEU A 48 -9.40 -6.75 2.78
N MET A 49 -10.49 -6.13 2.32
CA MET A 49 -11.37 -5.31 3.17
C MET A 49 -11.99 -6.14 4.30
N LYS A 50 -12.45 -7.36 4.00
CA LYS A 50 -12.98 -8.27 5.00
C LYS A 50 -11.93 -8.60 6.07
N GLN A 51 -10.69 -8.87 5.65
CA GLN A 51 -9.59 -9.17 6.58
C GLN A 51 -9.24 -7.96 7.44
N ALA A 52 -9.05 -6.79 6.83
CA ALA A 52 -8.72 -5.56 7.55
C ALA A 52 -9.77 -5.21 8.61
N ASN A 53 -11.05 -5.37 8.27
CA ASN A 53 -12.16 -5.16 9.21
C ASN A 53 -12.21 -6.22 10.31
N HIS A 54 -11.93 -7.48 10.00
CA HIS A 54 -11.92 -8.58 10.96
C HIS A 54 -10.83 -8.38 12.03
N ASP A 55 -9.61 -8.10 11.57
CA ASP A 55 -8.43 -7.92 12.43
C ASP A 55 -8.37 -6.51 13.05
N ARG A 56 -9.19 -5.58 12.55
CA ARG A 56 -9.19 -4.15 12.92
C ARG A 56 -7.84 -3.49 12.72
N VAL A 57 -7.19 -3.79 11.60
CA VAL A 57 -5.88 -3.25 11.24
C VAL A 57 -5.99 -2.27 10.07
N PRO A 58 -5.14 -1.23 10.02
CA PRO A 58 -5.18 -0.24 8.96
C PRO A 58 -4.46 -0.69 7.68
N VAL A 59 -3.79 -1.84 7.69
CA VAL A 59 -3.06 -2.39 6.54
C VAL A 59 -3.13 -3.90 6.52
N VAL A 60 -3.34 -4.47 5.33
CA VAL A 60 -3.26 -5.91 5.05
C VAL A 60 -2.58 -6.14 3.71
N SER A 61 -1.88 -7.25 3.55
CA SER A 61 -1.22 -7.64 2.31
C SER A 61 -1.40 -9.14 2.06
N VAL A 62 -1.15 -9.58 0.83
CA VAL A 62 -1.37 -10.96 0.41
C VAL A 62 -0.12 -11.82 0.57
N THR A 63 -0.33 -13.12 0.74
CA THR A 63 0.71 -14.15 0.73
C THR A 63 0.35 -15.22 -0.28
N ASP A 64 1.34 -15.74 -1.00
CA ASP A 64 1.18 -16.94 -1.85
C ASP A 64 1.42 -18.26 -1.08
N GLY A 65 1.55 -18.17 0.25
CA GLY A 65 1.90 -19.28 1.13
C GLY A 65 3.40 -19.45 1.38
N GLN A 66 4.25 -18.75 0.61
CA GLN A 66 5.70 -18.76 0.76
C GLN A 66 6.26 -17.36 1.07
N HIS A 67 5.71 -16.33 0.41
CA HIS A 67 6.21 -14.96 0.49
C HIS A 67 5.07 -13.95 0.69
N LEU A 68 5.36 -12.93 1.51
CA LEU A 68 4.53 -11.73 1.62
C LEU A 68 4.74 -10.83 0.40
N HIS A 69 3.65 -10.54 -0.32
CA HIS A 69 3.62 -9.66 -1.48
C HIS A 69 3.27 -8.24 -1.07
N GLY A 70 4.22 -7.53 -0.45
CA GLY A 70 3.96 -6.20 0.13
C GLY A 70 3.41 -5.15 -0.86
N THR A 71 3.71 -5.28 -2.15
CA THR A 71 3.20 -4.38 -3.21
C THR A 71 1.77 -4.71 -3.66
N ILE A 72 1.20 -5.82 -3.19
CA ILE A 72 -0.23 -6.13 -3.28
C ILE A 72 -0.81 -5.99 -1.86
N CYS A 73 -1.37 -4.82 -1.57
CA CYS A 73 -1.87 -4.50 -0.25
C CYS A 73 -3.07 -3.57 -0.28
N LEU A 74 -3.81 -3.58 0.82
CA LEU A 74 -4.87 -2.64 1.12
C LEU A 74 -4.44 -1.88 2.37
N PHE A 75 -4.50 -0.55 2.32
CA PHE A 75 -4.17 0.30 3.46
C PHE A 75 -5.14 1.47 3.59
N HIS A 76 -5.33 1.90 4.84
CA HIS A 76 -6.21 3.01 5.21
C HIS A 76 -5.43 4.33 5.24
N ARG A 77 -6.12 5.46 5.00
CA ARG A 77 -5.53 6.80 5.03
C ARG A 77 -4.82 7.13 6.35
N SER A 78 -5.27 6.55 7.46
CA SER A 78 -4.60 6.72 8.77
C SER A 78 -3.14 6.26 8.79
N CYS A 79 -2.70 5.48 7.79
CA CYS A 79 -1.30 5.08 7.60
C CYS A 79 -0.39 6.23 7.12
N GLU A 80 -0.92 7.40 6.76
CA GLU A 80 -0.12 8.51 6.22
C GLU A 80 1.03 8.93 7.15
N SER A 81 0.78 9.04 8.46
CA SER A 81 1.81 9.37 9.45
C SER A 81 2.89 8.30 9.51
N SER A 82 2.49 7.02 9.57
CA SER A 82 3.41 5.88 9.56
C SER A 82 4.28 5.84 8.30
N LEU A 83 3.70 6.13 7.13
CA LEU A 83 4.45 6.24 5.88
C LEU A 83 5.45 7.40 5.95
N ARG A 84 5.04 8.57 6.43
CA ARG A 84 5.93 9.72 6.61
C ARG A 84 7.10 9.39 7.55
N ASP A 85 6.85 8.70 8.65
CA ASP A 85 7.86 8.30 9.63
C ASP A 85 8.87 7.29 9.05
N PHE A 86 8.43 6.39 8.17
CA PHE A 86 9.34 5.51 7.45
C PHE A 86 10.31 6.27 6.56
N TYR A 87 9.83 7.31 5.90
CA TYR A 87 10.66 8.14 5.03
C TYR A 87 11.66 9.01 5.77
N THR A 88 11.28 9.57 6.93
CA THR A 88 12.22 10.33 7.76
C THR A 88 13.33 9.43 8.32
N GLN A 89 13.07 8.13 8.46
CA GLN A 89 14.06 7.11 8.84
C GLN A 89 14.85 6.53 7.66
N GLU A 90 14.70 7.08 6.45
CA GLU A 90 15.32 6.58 5.22
C GLU A 90 15.00 5.10 4.90
N LYS A 91 13.82 4.62 5.32
CA LYS A 91 13.31 3.28 5.04
C LYS A 91 12.28 3.35 3.90
N TYR A 92 12.47 2.49 2.90
CA TYR A 92 11.69 2.53 1.66
C TYR A 92 11.04 1.19 1.30
N ARG A 93 11.24 0.15 2.12
CA ARG A 93 10.77 -1.20 1.80
C ARG A 93 9.35 -1.41 2.30
N VAL A 94 8.44 -1.73 1.37
CA VAL A 94 7.02 -1.97 1.68
C VAL A 94 6.82 -3.09 2.70
N ARG A 95 7.59 -4.19 2.59
CA ARG A 95 7.49 -5.30 3.54
C ARG A 95 7.85 -4.89 4.96
N GLU A 96 8.90 -4.08 5.13
CA GLU A 96 9.31 -3.60 6.45
C GLU A 96 8.25 -2.67 7.04
N TRP A 97 7.63 -1.83 6.21
CA TRP A 97 6.56 -0.93 6.60
C TRP A 97 5.28 -1.65 7.04
N ILE A 98 4.87 -2.72 6.34
CA ILE A 98 3.67 -3.48 6.71
C ILE A 98 3.86 -4.21 8.06
N THR A 99 5.09 -4.60 8.40
CA THR A 99 5.39 -5.36 9.62
C THR A 99 5.83 -4.51 10.81
N SER A 100 5.85 -3.18 10.67
CA SER A 100 6.36 -2.27 11.71
C SER A 100 5.37 -1.93 12.81
#